data_AF-A0A4R0ZLG2-F1
#
_entry.id   AF-A0A4R0ZLG2-F1
#
_cell.length_a   1.000
_cell.length_b   1.000
_cell.length_c   1.000
_cell.angle_alpha   90.00
_cell.angle_beta   90.00
_cell.angle_gamma   90.00
#
_symmetry.space_group_name_H-M   'P 1'
#
loop_
_entity.id
_entity.type
_entity.pdbx_description
1 polymer ?
#
loop_
_entity_poly.entity_id
_entity_poly.type
_entity_poly.pdbx_seq_one_letter_code
_entity_poly.pdbx_strand_id
1 'polypeptide(L)'
;TTMDMNNVPKTDEGDVDFSKDFFNGEANLTVSGQLSAEAFALAFQKVYTFGPTFRAENSNTTRHAAEFWMVEPEVAFAELPDILDLAEAMIKHVIQYVLNEAPEEITFFNSFIDKTLIERLNTALNTEYAR
;
A
#
# COMPACT_ATOMS: atom_id res chain seq x y z
N THR A 1 22.09 -2.65 -2.26
CA THR A 1 23.44 -2.32 -2.74
C THR A 1 23.96 -3.46 -3.59
N THR A 2 24.75 -3.14 -4.62
CA THR A 2 25.51 -4.12 -5.42
C THR A 2 26.95 -4.29 -4.95
N MET A 3 27.36 -3.57 -3.90
CA MET A 3 28.72 -3.60 -3.36
C MET A 3 29.04 -4.92 -2.64
N ASP A 4 30.30 -5.34 -2.69
CA ASP A 4 30.79 -6.49 -1.91
C ASP A 4 30.93 -6.09 -0.43
N MET A 5 30.12 -6.72 0.43
CA MET A 5 30.11 -6.45 1.87
C MET A 5 31.42 -6.81 2.57
N ASN A 6 32.25 -7.69 1.99
CA ASN A 6 33.56 -8.02 2.54
C ASN A 6 34.64 -7.01 2.14
N ASN A 7 34.39 -6.19 1.12
CA ASN A 7 35.34 -5.23 0.57
C ASN A 7 34.62 -3.97 0.08
N VAL A 8 33.93 -3.30 1.00
CA VAL A 8 33.13 -2.11 0.68
C VAL A 8 34.06 -0.94 0.33
N PRO A 9 33.90 -0.30 -0.85
CA PRO A 9 34.66 0.90 -1.22
C PRO A 9 34.54 2.00 -0.17
N LYS A 10 35.64 2.69 0.10
CA LYS A 10 35.73 3.73 1.12
C LYS A 10 36.15 5.08 0.54
N THR A 11 35.64 6.17 1.11
CA THR A 11 36.14 7.53 0.83
C THR A 11 37.49 7.75 1.50
N ASP A 12 38.16 8.88 1.20
CA ASP A 12 39.39 9.28 1.87
C ASP A 12 39.20 9.48 3.39
N GLU A 13 37.97 9.76 3.85
CA GLU A 13 37.62 9.84 5.28
C GLU A 13 37.35 8.46 5.93
N GLY A 14 37.28 7.37 5.14
CA GLY A 14 37.03 6.00 5.63
C GLY A 14 35.55 5.60 5.69
N ASP A 15 34.64 6.47 5.26
CA ASP A 15 33.20 6.19 5.15
C ASP A 15 32.89 5.35 3.91
N VAL A 16 31.71 4.71 3.87
CA VAL A 16 31.28 3.93 2.69
C VAL A 16 31.10 4.87 1.49
N ASP A 17 31.79 4.59 0.38
CA ASP A 17 31.68 5.37 -0.86
C ASP A 17 30.50 4.88 -1.71
N PHE A 18 29.30 5.39 -1.42
CA PHE A 18 28.08 5.08 -2.18
C PHE A 18 28.10 5.59 -3.62
N SER A 19 29.04 6.46 -4.02
CA SER A 19 29.20 6.85 -5.43
C SER A 19 29.64 5.67 -6.30
N LYS A 20 30.14 4.59 -5.70
CA LYS A 20 30.51 3.34 -6.35
C LYS A 20 29.39 2.29 -6.37
N ASP A 21 28.26 2.56 -5.73
CA ASP A 21 27.08 1.69 -5.81
C ASP A 21 26.33 1.92 -7.14
N PHE A 22 25.41 1.02 -7.49
CA PHE A 22 24.73 1.02 -8.80
C PHE A 22 24.04 2.34 -9.16
N PHE A 23 23.42 3.02 -8.20
CA PHE A 23 22.70 4.29 -8.41
C PHE A 23 23.57 5.52 -8.16
N ASN A 24 24.89 5.36 -8.00
CA ASN A 24 25.83 6.42 -7.63
C ASN A 24 25.43 7.16 -6.34
N GLY A 25 24.74 6.47 -5.43
CA GLY A 25 24.23 7.01 -4.18
C GLY A 25 23.51 5.95 -3.38
N GLU A 26 23.15 6.29 -2.14
CA GLU A 26 22.36 5.42 -1.30
C GLU A 26 20.93 5.30 -1.87
N ALA A 27 20.47 4.06 -2.05
CA ALA A 27 19.13 3.77 -2.56
C ALA A 27 18.45 2.76 -1.64
N ASN A 28 17.19 3.05 -1.29
CA ASN A 28 16.39 2.27 -0.37
C ASN A 28 15.08 1.84 -1.03
N LEU A 29 14.48 0.78 -0.49
CA LEU A 29 13.15 0.35 -0.88
C LEU A 29 12.10 1.29 -0.27
N THR A 30 11.13 1.73 -1.08
CA THR A 30 10.17 2.74 -0.63
C THR A 30 9.13 2.17 0.33
N VAL A 31 8.74 2.98 1.30
CA VAL A 31 7.61 2.72 2.21
C VAL A 31 6.28 3.14 1.61
N SER A 32 6.27 3.96 0.56
CA SER A 32 5.08 4.54 -0.09
C SER A 32 5.42 5.21 -1.43
N GLY A 33 4.49 5.19 -2.39
CA GLY A 33 4.59 5.93 -3.65
C GLY A 33 4.01 7.36 -3.59
N GLN A 34 3.43 7.76 -2.45
CA GLN A 34 2.61 8.97 -2.30
C GLN A 34 3.26 10.24 -2.86
N LEU A 35 4.50 10.55 -2.46
CA LEU A 35 5.18 11.77 -2.93
C LEU A 35 5.36 11.81 -4.46
N SER A 36 5.58 10.66 -5.08
CA SER A 36 5.65 10.59 -6.54
C SER A 36 4.26 10.76 -7.16
N ALA A 37 3.22 10.19 -6.55
CA ALA A 37 1.84 10.31 -7.00
C ALA A 37 1.34 11.76 -6.97
N GLU A 38 1.72 12.58 -5.97
CA GLU A 38 1.38 14.01 -5.90
C GLU A 38 1.84 14.78 -7.15
N ALA A 39 3.08 14.54 -7.60
CA ALA A 39 3.59 15.17 -8.81
C ALA A 39 2.79 14.77 -10.07
N PHE A 40 2.38 13.50 -10.16
CA PHE A 40 1.54 13.03 -11.25
C PHE A 40 0.09 13.53 -11.16
N ALA A 41 -0.46 13.70 -9.96
CA ALA A 41 -1.80 14.26 -9.75
C ALA A 41 -1.90 15.69 -10.29
N LEU A 42 -0.82 16.50 -10.20
CA LEU A 42 -0.80 17.83 -10.81
C LEU A 42 -0.91 17.81 -12.34
N ALA A 43 -0.53 16.72 -13.00
CA ALA A 43 -0.62 16.57 -14.45
C ALA A 43 -1.90 15.84 -14.91
N PHE A 44 -2.29 14.78 -14.19
CA PHE A 44 -3.36 13.86 -14.59
C PHE A 44 -4.63 13.99 -13.75
N GLN A 45 -4.63 14.86 -12.74
CA GLN A 45 -5.70 15.13 -11.79
C GLN A 45 -6.08 13.97 -10.86
N LYS A 46 -6.20 12.75 -11.38
CA LYS A 46 -6.57 11.56 -10.62
C LYS A 46 -5.61 10.44 -10.97
N VAL A 47 -4.83 10.00 -10.00
CA VAL A 47 -3.88 8.90 -10.15
C VAL A 47 -4.04 7.92 -9.01
N TYR A 48 -3.56 6.70 -9.22
CA TYR A 48 -3.38 5.75 -8.13
C TYR A 48 -2.12 4.93 -8.37
N THR A 49 -1.41 4.59 -7.30
CA THR A 49 -0.37 3.56 -7.35
C THR A 49 -1.00 2.22 -6.97
N PHE A 50 -0.46 1.14 -7.52
CA PHE A 50 -0.68 -0.20 -7.02
C PHE A 50 0.64 -0.96 -7.16
N GLY A 51 1.39 -1.07 -6.06
CA GLY A 51 2.74 -1.59 -6.09
C GLY A 51 3.25 -2.11 -4.74
N PRO A 52 4.38 -2.82 -4.76
CA PRO A 52 5.02 -3.32 -3.55
C PRO A 52 5.68 -2.17 -2.77
N THR A 53 5.59 -2.28 -1.44
CA THR A 53 6.19 -1.35 -0.47
C THR A 53 6.78 -2.13 0.69
N PHE A 54 7.75 -1.52 1.37
CA PHE A 54 8.63 -2.24 2.28
C PHE A 54 8.74 -1.52 3.61
N ARG A 55 8.74 -2.28 4.71
CA ARG A 55 9.00 -1.76 6.06
C ARG A 55 10.04 -2.63 6.76
N ALA A 56 11.13 -2.01 7.18
CA ALA A 56 12.26 -2.68 7.84
C ALA A 56 12.16 -2.68 9.37
N GLU A 57 10.94 -2.53 9.92
CA GLU A 57 10.73 -2.58 11.37
C GLU A 57 10.91 -3.99 11.90
N ASN A 58 11.60 -4.14 13.04
CA ASN A 58 11.76 -5.44 13.71
C ASN A 58 10.48 -5.79 14.50
N SER A 59 9.39 -6.00 13.77
CA SER A 59 8.06 -6.30 14.32
C SER A 59 7.61 -7.68 13.88
N ASN A 60 7.59 -8.63 14.82
CA ASN A 60 7.16 -10.00 14.57
C ASN A 60 5.76 -10.25 15.15
N THR A 61 4.73 -9.73 14.47
CA THR A 61 3.33 -10.01 14.80
C THR A 61 2.59 -10.59 13.60
N THR A 62 1.44 -11.22 13.83
CA THR A 62 0.64 -11.86 12.78
C THR A 62 0.04 -10.90 11.74
N ARG A 63 0.22 -9.58 11.92
CA ARG A 63 -0.34 -8.54 11.05
C ARG A 63 0.72 -7.66 10.37
N HIS A 64 2.01 -7.86 10.65
CA HIS A 64 3.08 -7.09 10.01
C HIS A 64 3.79 -7.94 8.97
N ALA A 65 4.05 -7.35 7.81
CA ALA A 65 4.86 -7.92 6.75
C ALA A 65 5.95 -6.91 6.37
N ALA A 66 7.16 -7.41 6.10
CA ALA A 66 8.27 -6.56 5.65
C ALA A 66 8.11 -6.09 4.20
N GLU A 67 7.34 -6.83 3.41
CA GLU A 67 6.94 -6.52 2.04
C GLU A 67 5.42 -6.71 1.92
N PHE A 68 4.73 -5.71 1.40
CA PHE A 68 3.29 -5.75 1.18
C PHE A 68 2.89 -4.77 0.07
N TRP A 69 1.70 -4.96 -0.48
CA TRP A 69 1.19 -4.13 -1.56
C TRP A 69 0.33 -2.99 -1.01
N MET A 70 0.53 -1.79 -1.54
CA MET A 70 -0.34 -0.66 -1.27
C MET A 70 -1.06 -0.22 -2.54
N VAL A 71 -2.28 0.25 -2.34
CA VAL A 71 -3.07 0.99 -3.32
C VAL A 71 -3.22 2.40 -2.78
N GLU A 72 -2.66 3.39 -3.48
CA GLU A 72 -2.57 4.77 -2.98
C GLU A 72 -3.19 5.72 -4.02
N PRO A 73 -4.47 6.11 -3.87
CA PRO A 73 -5.09 7.11 -4.73
C PRO A 73 -4.63 8.52 -4.34
N GLU A 74 -4.36 9.36 -5.33
CA GLU A 74 -4.04 10.78 -5.16
C GLU A 74 -4.90 11.61 -6.13
N VAL A 75 -5.58 12.62 -5.60
CA VAL A 75 -6.60 13.40 -6.33
C VAL A 75 -6.32 14.89 -6.17
N ALA A 76 -5.98 15.56 -7.27
CA ALA A 76 -5.80 17.00 -7.30
C ALA A 76 -7.12 17.73 -7.00
N PHE A 77 -7.01 18.84 -6.28
CA PHE A 77 -8.14 19.70 -5.88
C PHE A 77 -9.16 19.02 -4.95
N ALA A 78 -8.81 17.87 -4.36
CA ALA A 78 -9.61 17.23 -3.33
C ALA A 78 -9.21 17.75 -1.95
N GLU A 79 -10.21 17.95 -1.10
CA GLU A 79 -10.04 18.17 0.33
C GLU A 79 -10.31 16.87 1.10
N LEU A 80 -10.03 16.88 2.41
CA LEU A 80 -10.26 15.70 3.26
C LEU A 80 -11.67 15.07 3.10
N PRO A 81 -12.78 15.84 3.04
CA PRO A 81 -14.11 15.26 2.82
C PRO A 81 -14.23 14.46 1.51
N ASP A 82 -13.64 14.96 0.42
CA ASP A 82 -13.65 14.27 -0.87
C ASP A 82 -12.88 12.94 -0.81
N ILE A 83 -11.77 12.92 -0.07
CA ILE A 83 -10.97 11.71 0.15
C ILE A 83 -11.71 10.70 1.03
N LEU A 84 -12.45 11.16 2.05
CA LEU A 84 -13.29 10.29 2.88
C LEU A 84 -14.42 9.65 2.05
N ASP A 85 -15.08 10.44 1.21
CA ASP A 85 -16.10 9.96 0.27
C ASP A 85 -15.51 8.93 -0.70
N LEU A 86 -14.33 9.21 -1.26
CA LEU A 86 -13.63 8.30 -2.17
C LEU A 86 -13.24 6.99 -1.48
N ALA A 87 -12.68 7.05 -0.27
CA ALA A 87 -12.27 5.88 0.49
C ALA A 87 -13.46 4.97 0.81
N GLU A 88 -14.57 5.55 1.24
CA GLU A 88 -15.81 4.81 1.51
C GLU A 88 -16.36 4.18 0.22
N ALA A 89 -16.47 4.94 -0.86
CA ALA A 89 -16.96 4.44 -2.14
C ALA A 89 -16.10 3.28 -2.67
N MET A 90 -14.78 3.39 -2.55
CA MET A 90 -13.83 2.34 -2.95
C MET A 90 -14.04 1.06 -2.15
N ILE A 91 -14.11 1.16 -0.81
CA ILE A 91 -14.30 -0.01 0.06
C ILE A 91 -15.65 -0.68 -0.23
N LYS A 92 -16.74 0.09 -0.30
CA LYS A 92 -18.06 -0.44 -0.61
C LYS A 92 -18.09 -1.11 -1.99
N HIS A 93 -17.46 -0.49 -2.99
CA HIS A 93 -17.38 -1.07 -4.34
C HIS A 93 -16.65 -2.41 -4.35
N VAL A 94 -15.47 -2.50 -3.72
CA VAL A 94 -14.69 -3.75 -3.67
C VAL A 94 -15.44 -4.86 -2.96
N ILE A 95 -16.07 -4.56 -1.82
CA ILE A 95 -16.88 -5.56 -1.09
C ILE A 95 -18.01 -6.07 -2.00
N GLN A 96 -18.76 -5.17 -2.62
CA GLN A 96 -19.87 -5.55 -3.50
C GLN A 96 -19.40 -6.37 -4.70
N TYR A 97 -18.26 -5.99 -5.30
CA TYR A 97 -17.66 -6.71 -6.42
C TYR A 97 -17.31 -8.14 -6.02
N VAL A 98 -16.64 -8.35 -4.88
CA VAL A 98 -16.27 -9.70 -4.42
C VAL A 98 -17.50 -10.55 -4.09
N LEU A 99 -18.54 -9.96 -3.48
CA LEU A 99 -19.79 -10.68 -3.21
C LEU A 99 -20.49 -11.17 -4.49
N ASN A 100 -20.39 -10.39 -5.57
CA ASN A 100 -21.02 -10.71 -6.85
C ASN A 100 -20.20 -11.72 -7.68
N GLU A 101 -18.89 -11.53 -7.73
CA GLU A 101 -18.01 -12.26 -8.64
C GLU A 101 -17.38 -13.52 -8.02
N ALA A 102 -17.35 -13.64 -6.68
CA ALA A 102 -16.78 -14.78 -5.96
C ALA A 102 -17.73 -15.36 -4.88
N PRO A 103 -19.00 -15.67 -5.22
CA PRO A 103 -20.00 -16.12 -4.23
C PRO A 103 -19.66 -17.49 -3.62
N GLU A 104 -18.98 -18.37 -4.37
CA GLU A 104 -18.58 -19.70 -3.89
C GLU A 104 -17.50 -19.59 -2.80
N GLU A 105 -16.45 -18.80 -3.05
CA GLU A 105 -15.39 -18.52 -2.09
C GLU A 105 -15.94 -17.84 -0.84
N ILE A 106 -16.81 -16.84 -1.00
CA ILE A 106 -17.46 -16.16 0.13
C ILE A 106 -18.29 -17.14 0.97
N THR A 107 -19.06 -18.03 0.33
CA THR A 107 -19.86 -19.04 1.03
C THR A 107 -18.97 -20.04 1.77
N PHE A 108 -17.86 -20.45 1.15
CA PHE A 108 -16.87 -21.31 1.78
C PHE A 108 -16.25 -20.64 3.01
N PHE A 109 -15.74 -19.41 2.88
CA PHE A 109 -15.13 -18.68 3.99
C PHE A 109 -16.13 -18.43 5.12
N ASN A 110 -17.38 -18.11 4.78
CA ASN A 110 -18.43 -17.93 5.79
C ASN A 110 -18.76 -19.23 6.52
N SER A 111 -18.69 -20.38 5.85
CA SER A 111 -19.02 -21.67 6.46
C SER A 111 -17.90 -22.21 7.35
N PHE A 112 -16.64 -22.01 6.93
CA PHE A 112 -15.50 -22.73 7.50
C PHE A 112 -14.48 -21.87 8.24
N ILE A 113 -14.39 -20.56 7.97
CA ILE A 113 -13.37 -19.67 8.54
C ILE A 113 -13.98 -18.63 9.50
N ASP A 114 -14.97 -17.85 9.04
CA ASP A 114 -15.67 -16.85 9.85
C ASP A 114 -17.18 -16.87 9.56
N LYS A 115 -17.96 -17.42 10.51
CA LYS A 115 -19.43 -17.56 10.40
C LYS A 115 -20.19 -16.24 10.31
N THR A 116 -19.53 -15.13 10.61
CA THR A 116 -20.10 -13.77 10.57
C THR A 116 -19.63 -12.99 9.34
N LEU A 117 -18.83 -13.58 8.44
CA LEU A 117 -18.23 -12.88 7.31
C LEU A 117 -19.26 -12.14 6.46
N ILE A 118 -20.31 -12.84 5.99
CA ILE A 118 -21.33 -12.26 5.13
C ILE A 118 -22.11 -11.14 5.86
N GLU A 119 -22.42 -11.34 7.14
CA GLU A 119 -23.09 -10.31 7.96
C GLU A 119 -22.21 -9.06 8.12
N ARG A 120 -20.92 -9.23 8.39
CA ARG A 120 -19.96 -8.14 8.54
C ARG A 120 -19.75 -7.37 7.24
N LEU A 121 -19.62 -8.07 6.11
CA LEU A 121 -19.50 -7.44 4.79
C LEU A 121 -20.76 -6.65 4.43
N ASN A 122 -21.95 -7.21 4.68
CA ASN A 122 -23.21 -6.48 4.48
C ASN A 122 -23.34 -5.29 5.44
N THR A 123 -22.86 -5.40 6.67
CA THR A 123 -22.84 -4.28 7.61
C THR A 123 -21.95 -3.15 7.10
N ALA A 124 -20.74 -3.47 6.62
CA ALA A 124 -19.83 -2.49 6.04
C ALA A 124 -20.40 -1.81 4.78
N LEU A 125 -21.14 -2.55 3.95
CA LEU A 125 -21.80 -1.99 2.76
C LEU A 125 -22.92 -0.99 3.11
N ASN A 126 -23.71 -1.28 4.13
CA ASN A 126 -24.93 -0.54 4.42
C ASN A 126 -24.77 0.53 5.51
N THR A 127 -23.63 0.58 6.18
CA THR A 127 -23.33 1.59 7.20
C THR A 127 -22.70 2.82 6.55
N GLU A 128 -23.12 4.01 6.99
CA GLU A 128 -22.44 5.27 6.65
C GLU A 128 -21.18 5.42 7.50
N TYR A 129 -20.05 5.73 6.87
CA TYR A 129 -18.79 5.84 7.60
C TYR A 129 -18.73 7.17 8.36
N ALA A 130 -18.00 7.18 9.46
CA ALA A 130 -17.77 8.42 10.21
C ALA A 130 -17.07 9.46 9.33
N ARG A 131 -17.43 10.73 9.52
CA ARG A 131 -16.87 11.91 8.83
C ARG A 131 -16.24 12.84 9.85
#